data_AF-A0A958IZV1-F1
#
_entry.id   AF-A0A958IZV1-F1
#
_cell.length_a   1.000
_cell.length_b   1.000
_cell.length_c   1.000
_cell.angle_alpha   90.00
_cell.angle_beta   90.00
_cell.angle_gamma   90.00
#
_symmetry.space_group_name_H-M   'P 1'
#
loop_
_entity.id
_entity.type
_entity.pdbx_description
1 polymer ?
#
loop_
_entity_poly.entity_id
_entity_poly.type
_entity_poly.pdbx_seq_one_letter_code
_entity_poly.pdbx_strand_id
1 'polypeptide(L)' 'MSKLHPIQIEIYKKMTPEQKLRIAGQMNLDARKLKAAWLRKIHPDWSEADIQAEVKKIFMYAHT' A
#
# COMPACT_ATOMS: atom_id res chain seq x y z
N MET A 1 14.99 3.78 -10.20
CA MET A 1 14.53 2.74 -9.25
C MET A 1 15.74 2.12 -8.58
N SER A 2 15.84 2.18 -7.26
CA SER A 2 16.90 1.45 -6.55
C SER A 2 16.69 -0.06 -6.75
N LYS A 3 17.73 -0.79 -7.15
CA LYS A 3 17.67 -2.25 -7.31
C LYS A 3 17.52 -2.90 -5.93
N LEU A 4 16.72 -3.97 -5.85
CA LEU A 4 16.62 -4.79 -4.63
C LEU A 4 18.00 -5.31 -4.24
N HIS A 5 18.28 -5.33 -2.94
CA HIS A 5 19.54 -5.89 -2.43
C HIS A 5 19.58 -7.40 -2.71
N PRO A 6 20.74 -7.99 -3.08
CA PRO A 6 20.83 -9.44 -3.38
C PRO A 6 20.25 -10.35 -2.29
N ILE A 7 20.45 -10.00 -1.02
CA ILE A 7 19.87 -10.73 0.12
C ILE A 7 18.33 -10.73 0.08
N GLN A 8 17.70 -9.62 -0.29
CA GLN A 8 16.23 -9.55 -0.39
C GLN A 8 15.71 -10.48 -1.48
N ILE A 9 16.43 -10.59 -2.60
CA ILE A 9 16.08 -11.52 -3.69
C ILE A 9 16.12 -12.96 -3.19
N GLU A 10 17.18 -13.35 -2.47
CA GLU A 10 17.30 -14.70 -1.92
C GLU A 10 16.24 -15.01 -0.86
N ILE A 11 15.86 -14.02 -0.05
CA ILE A 11 14.74 -14.14 0.90
C ILE A 11 13.43 -14.39 0.13
N TYR A 12 13.12 -13.59 -0.90
CA TYR A 12 11.88 -13.76 -1.66
C TYR A 12 11.84 -15.08 -2.45
N LYS A 13 12.98 -15.59 -2.92
CA LYS A 13 13.06 -16.92 -3.56
C LYS A 13 12.71 -18.05 -2.61
N LYS A 14 13.12 -17.94 -1.34
CA LYS A 14 12.88 -18.95 -0.30
C LYS A 14 11.46 -18.89 0.29
N MET A 15 10.70 -17.84 0.02
CA MET A 15 9.34 -17.72 0.51
C MET A 15 8.36 -18.65 -0.21
N THR A 16 7.47 -19.26 0.56
CA THR A 16 6.31 -19.97 0.00
C THR A 16 5.32 -18.99 -0.65
N PRO A 17 4.44 -19.45 -1.55
CA PRO A 17 3.38 -18.63 -2.12
C PRO A 17 2.52 -17.93 -1.06
N GLU A 18 2.19 -18.61 0.04
CA GLU A 18 1.37 -18.07 1.14
C GLU A 18 2.10 -16.95 1.88
N GLN A 19 3.42 -17.06 2.05
CA GLN A 19 4.23 -16.00 2.65
C GLN A 19 4.27 -14.75 1.78
N LYS A 20 4.41 -14.93 0.46
CA LYS A 20 4.37 -13.82 -0.50
C LYS A 20 3.01 -13.13 -0.48
N LEU A 21 1.93 -13.90 -0.50
CA LEU A 21 0.57 -13.37 -0.47
C LEU A 21 0.31 -12.57 0.81
N ARG A 22 0.75 -13.06 1.97
CA ARG A 22 0.63 -12.34 3.24
C ARG A 22 1.33 -10.99 3.21
N ILE A 23 2.57 -10.95 2.71
CA ILE A 23 3.35 -9.71 2.61
C ILE A 23 2.67 -8.73 1.64
N ALA A 24 2.24 -9.20 0.47
CA ALA A 24 1.54 -8.38 -0.50
C ALA A 24 0.25 -7.78 0.08
N GLY A 25 -0.53 -8.58 0.81
CA GLY A 25 -1.73 -8.14 1.52
C GLY A 25 -1.42 -7.07 2.58
N GLN A 26 -0.39 -7.30 3.40
CA GLN A 26 0.04 -6.34 4.41
C GLN A 26 0.50 -5.03 3.78
N MET A 27 1.32 -5.09 2.73
CA MET A 27 1.77 -3.90 1.98
C MET A 27 0.59 -3.11 1.40
N ASN A 28 -0.44 -3.79 0.89
CA ASN A 28 -1.64 -3.12 0.38
C ASN A 28 -2.38 -2.33 1.48
N LEU A 29 -2.56 -2.94 2.65
CA LEU A 29 -3.19 -2.31 3.80
C LEU A 29 -2.38 -1.10 4.29
N ASP A 30 -1.07 -1.25 4.41
CA ASP A 30 -0.19 -0.19 4.90
C ASP A 30 -0.12 0.99 3.91
N ALA A 31 -0.10 0.71 2.61
CA ALA A 31 -0.17 1.75 1.59
C ALA A 31 -1.48 2.55 1.66
N ARG A 32 -2.61 1.88 1.89
CA ARG A 32 -3.92 2.55 2.09
C ARG A 32 -3.94 3.42 3.34
N LYS A 33 -3.40 2.93 4.46
CA LYS A 33 -3.27 3.71 5.71
C LYS A 33 -2.42 4.96 5.51
N LEU A 34 -1.28 4.81 4.83
CA LEU A 34 -0.40 5.93 4.53
C LEU A 34 -1.10 6.97 3.64
N LYS A 35 -1.86 6.51 2.64
CA LYS A 35 -2.63 7.41 1.77
C LYS A 35 -3.73 8.14 2.54
N ALA A 36 -4.46 7.45 3.41
CA ALA A 36 -5.46 8.05 4.28
C ALA A 36 -4.84 9.13 5.19
N ALA A 37 -3.70 8.84 5.82
CA ALA A 37 -3.00 9.83 6.65
C ALA A 37 -2.57 11.07 5.87
N TRP A 38 -2.08 10.89 4.63
CA TRP A 38 -1.77 12.02 3.75
C TRP A 38 -3.01 12.83 3.38
N LEU A 39 -4.13 12.18 3.03
CA LEU A 39 -5.39 12.87 2.72
C LEU A 39 -5.91 13.68 3.90
N ARG A 40 -5.90 13.13 5.12
CA ARG A 40 -6.29 13.87 6.34
C ARG A 40 -5.44 15.11 6.57
N LYS A 41 -4.16 15.06 6.20
CA LYS A 41 -3.25 16.21 6.32
C LYS A 41 -3.60 17.33 5.32
N ILE A 42 -4.00 16.98 4.10
CA ILE A 42 -4.23 17.96 3.02
C ILE A 42 -5.71 18.39 2.87
N HIS A 43 -6.64 17.62 3.45
CA HIS A 43 -8.08 17.87 3.49
C HIS A 43 -8.59 17.77 4.94
N PRO A 44 -8.28 18.77 5.80
CA PRO A 44 -8.68 18.74 7.21
C PRO A 44 -10.20 18.90 7.43
N ASP A 45 -10.92 19.38 6.43
CA ASP A 45 -12.37 19.60 6.40
C ASP A 45 -13.17 18.35 5.99
N TRP A 46 -12.51 17.33 5.44
CA TRP A 46 -13.18 16.12 4.99
C TRP A 46 -13.57 15.21 6.15
N SER A 47 -14.73 14.58 6.03
CA SER A 47 -15.12 13.52 6.96
C SER A 47 -14.28 12.27 6.73
N GLU A 48 -14.22 11.38 7.74
CA GLU A 48 -13.52 10.10 7.57
C GLU A 48 -14.14 9.25 6.44
N ALA A 49 -15.45 9.38 6.19
CA ALA A 49 -16.12 8.70 5.08
C ALA A 49 -15.60 9.19 3.72
N ASP A 50 -15.41 10.50 3.55
CA ASP A 50 -14.87 11.10 2.32
C ASP A 50 -13.43 10.65 2.10
N ILE A 51 -12.61 10.61 3.16
CA ILE A 51 -11.23 10.10 3.11
C ILE A 51 -11.22 8.65 2.62
N GLN A 52 -12.04 7.76 3.20
CA GLN A 52 -12.05 6.35 2.80
C GLN A 52 -12.58 6.13 1.37
N ALA A 53 -13.57 6.93 0.94
CA ALA A 53 -14.08 6.90 -0.43
C ALA A 53 -12.98 7.28 -1.43
N GLU A 54 -12.21 8.33 -1.14
CA GLU A 54 -11.12 8.76 -2.02
C GLU A 54 -9.94 7.79 -2.01
N VAL A 55 -9.57 7.21 -0.86
CA VAL A 55 -8.57 6.12 -0.80
C VAL A 55 -9.00 4.95 -1.69
N LYS A 56 -10.27 4.54 -1.62
CA LYS A 56 -10.81 3.47 -2.46
C LYS A 56 -10.69 3.84 -3.94
N LYS A 57 -11.07 5.07 -4.32
CA LYS A 57 -10.99 5.56 -5.70
C LYS A 57 -9.55 5.55 -6.21
N ILE A 58 -8.60 6.08 -5.44
CA ILE A 58 -7.17 6.09 -5.77
C ILE A 58 -6.68 4.67 -6.02
N PHE A 59 -6.92 3.71 -5.11
CA PHE A 59 -6.42 2.35 -5.30
C PHE A 59 -7.18 1.53 -6.36
N MET A 60 -8.36 1.98 -6.78
CA MET A 60 -9.13 1.34 -7.86
C MET A 60 -8.74 1.86 -9.25
N TYR A 61 -8.41 3.15 -9.36
CA TYR A 61 -8.18 3.81 -10.65
C TYR A 61 -6.76 4.33 -10.86
N ALA A 62 -5.87 4.28 -9.85
CA ALA A 62 -4.47 4.59 -10.05
C ALA A 62 -3.85 3.51 -10.95
N HIS A 63 -3.89 3.76 -12.25
CA HIS A 63 -3.00 3.14 -13.21
C HIS A 63 -1.72 3.98 -13.30
N THR A 64 -0.61 3.31 -13.61
CA THR A 64 0.67 3.96 -13.96
C THR A 64 0.63 4.62 -15.32
#